data_AF-A0A4R8RHM9-F1
#
_entry.id   AF-A0A4R8RHM9-F1
#
_cell.length_a   1.000
_cell.length_b   1.000
_cell.length_c   1.000
_cell.angle_alpha   90.00
_cell.angle_beta   90.00
_cell.angle_gamma   90.00
#
_symmetry.space_group_name_H-M   'P 1'
#
loop_
_entity.id
_entity.type
_entity.pdbx_description
1 polymer ?
#
loop_
_entity_poly.entity_id
_entity_poly.type
_entity_poly.pdbx_seq_one_letter_code
_entity_poly.pdbx_strand_id
1 'polypeptide(L)'
;MHNLTEDAEASEDDCWTPLQTAARAGDLAAATALLASGADVNAPPQGYYGRTALQAACASSHAEIASLLLAAGADVDAPPGNNDARNALQLACGQANTTIVSMLIAAGADVNAPATRYHGATALQSACLAGPISTVELLLAHGADVNAAPAVTAGRTALQAACVGARAEELVDLLLGRGADVNAPASRHKGLTALQASSFRGSEGLVRVLLAAGADANAAGSRFKGGRALHAAAEGGHVRVCEVLLDAGAEIDGSSGWGGGVGVSGGGGGGQTALQGAAARGHDEVVRVLRGRGATGWEGGGMLLFDSV
;
A
#
# COMPACT_ATOMS: atom_id res chain seq x y z
N MET A 1 11.22 -42.44 32.94
CA MET A 1 9.89 -41.93 32.56
C MET A 1 10.04 -40.50 32.04
N HIS A 2 10.73 -40.33 30.90
CA HIS A 2 10.77 -39.06 30.19
C HIS A 2 10.51 -39.34 28.72
N ASN A 3 9.25 -39.12 28.38
CA ASN A 3 8.72 -39.06 27.03
C ASN A 3 9.20 -37.72 26.47
N LEU A 4 10.22 -37.74 25.62
CA LEU A 4 10.60 -36.63 24.77
C LEU A 4 10.00 -36.97 23.40
N THR A 5 8.70 -36.70 23.25
CA THR A 5 8.15 -36.47 21.92
C THR A 5 8.87 -35.24 21.40
N GLU A 6 9.74 -35.46 20.43
CA GLU A 6 10.25 -34.42 19.55
C GLU A 6 9.02 -33.71 18.97
N ASP A 7 8.70 -32.54 19.53
CA ASP A 7 7.92 -31.52 18.84
C ASP A 7 8.78 -31.11 17.64
N ALA A 8 8.63 -31.87 16.55
CA ALA A 8 9.04 -31.44 15.23
C ALA A 8 8.26 -30.15 14.96
N GLU A 9 8.94 -29.01 15.07
CA GLU A 9 8.50 -27.73 14.51
C GLU A 9 8.11 -28.00 13.06
N ALA A 10 6.81 -28.21 12.80
CA ALA A 10 6.27 -28.44 11.47
C ALA A 10 6.76 -27.31 10.59
N SER A 11 7.51 -27.66 9.54
CA SER A 11 8.04 -26.68 8.61
C SER A 11 6.87 -25.96 7.94
N GLU A 12 7.00 -24.68 7.62
CA GLU A 12 5.93 -23.89 7.00
C GLU A 12 5.38 -24.50 5.69
N ASP A 13 6.11 -25.46 5.09
CA ASP A 13 5.70 -26.27 3.92
C ASP A 13 4.76 -27.45 4.26
N ASP A 14 4.62 -27.87 5.53
CA ASP A 14 3.84 -29.05 5.93
C ASP A 14 2.31 -28.84 5.89
N CYS A 15 1.84 -27.61 5.65
CA CYS A 15 0.41 -27.28 5.62
C CYS A 15 -0.19 -27.22 4.19
N TRP A 16 0.65 -27.29 3.14
CA TRP A 16 0.17 -27.17 1.77
C TRP A 16 -0.26 -28.51 1.19
N THR A 17 -1.43 -28.57 0.56
CA THR A 17 -1.80 -29.74 -0.24
C THR A 17 -0.86 -29.88 -1.44
N PRO A 18 -0.68 -31.10 -2.00
CA PRO A 18 0.13 -31.28 -3.21
C PRO A 18 -0.30 -30.38 -4.36
N LEU A 19 -1.61 -30.11 -4.50
CA LEU A 19 -2.13 -29.24 -5.55
C LEU A 19 -1.79 -27.77 -5.32
N GLN A 20 -1.89 -27.29 -4.08
CA GLN A 20 -1.46 -25.93 -3.72
C GLN A 20 0.05 -25.76 -3.98
N THR A 21 0.88 -26.77 -3.63
CA THR A 21 2.33 -26.74 -3.87
C THR A 21 2.67 -26.72 -5.36
N ALA A 22 2.04 -27.59 -6.16
CA ALA A 22 2.19 -27.57 -7.61
C ALA A 22 1.77 -26.22 -8.21
N ALA A 23 0.68 -25.65 -7.72
CA ALA A 23 0.18 -24.37 -8.16
C ALA A 23 1.12 -23.20 -7.82
N ARG A 24 1.75 -23.22 -6.64
CA ARG A 24 2.77 -22.25 -6.23
C ARG A 24 4.05 -22.35 -7.05
N ALA A 25 4.44 -23.57 -7.41
CA ALA A 25 5.69 -23.88 -8.10
C ALA A 25 5.61 -23.70 -9.63
N GLY A 26 4.41 -23.57 -10.20
CA GLY A 26 4.25 -23.50 -11.66
C GLY A 26 4.33 -24.87 -12.34
N ASP A 27 4.21 -25.97 -11.60
CA ASP A 27 4.24 -27.33 -12.15
C ASP A 27 2.86 -27.73 -12.71
N LEU A 28 2.64 -27.35 -13.97
CA LEU A 28 1.40 -27.66 -14.70
C LEU A 28 1.17 -29.17 -14.82
N ALA A 29 2.24 -29.95 -15.00
CA ALA A 29 2.14 -31.41 -15.16
C ALA A 29 1.67 -32.07 -13.86
N ALA A 30 2.27 -31.70 -12.73
CA ALA A 30 1.83 -32.18 -11.42
C ALA A 30 0.41 -31.71 -11.09
N ALA A 31 0.08 -30.44 -11.32
CA ALA A 31 -1.26 -29.91 -11.08
C ALA A 31 -2.33 -30.67 -11.89
N THR A 32 -2.05 -30.95 -13.17
CA THR A 32 -2.95 -31.72 -14.05
C THR A 32 -3.13 -33.16 -13.54
N ALA A 33 -2.04 -33.84 -13.18
CA ALA A 33 -2.09 -35.20 -12.67
C ALA A 33 -2.84 -35.31 -11.34
N LEU A 34 -2.67 -34.32 -10.45
CA LEU A 34 -3.33 -34.26 -9.15
C LEU A 34 -4.84 -34.05 -9.30
N LEU A 35 -5.28 -33.14 -10.18
CA LEU A 35 -6.70 -32.93 -10.48
C LEU A 35 -7.32 -34.18 -11.12
N ALA A 36 -6.62 -34.83 -12.05
CA ALA A 36 -7.07 -36.10 -12.64
C ALA A 36 -7.20 -37.23 -11.60
N SER A 37 -6.42 -37.17 -10.52
CA SER A 37 -6.46 -38.11 -9.39
C SER A 37 -7.51 -37.75 -8.32
N GLY A 38 -8.32 -36.71 -8.55
CA GLY A 38 -9.39 -36.29 -7.63
C GLY A 38 -8.94 -35.38 -6.49
N ALA A 39 -7.82 -34.67 -6.63
CA ALA A 39 -7.44 -33.63 -5.68
C ALA A 39 -8.54 -32.57 -5.55
N ASP A 40 -8.86 -32.16 -4.32
CA ASP A 40 -9.82 -31.09 -4.07
C ASP A 40 -9.25 -29.74 -4.53
N VAL A 41 -9.81 -29.21 -5.63
CA VAL A 41 -9.42 -27.91 -6.20
C VAL A 41 -9.67 -26.75 -5.23
N ASN A 42 -10.63 -26.90 -4.33
CA ASN A 42 -11.07 -25.89 -3.36
C ASN A 42 -10.59 -26.19 -1.94
N ALA A 43 -9.56 -27.02 -1.80
CA ALA A 43 -8.95 -27.29 -0.50
C ALA A 43 -8.63 -25.96 0.21
N PRO A 44 -9.11 -25.77 1.47
CA PRO A 44 -9.02 -24.50 2.14
C PRO A 44 -7.56 -24.12 2.41
N PRO A 45 -7.26 -22.81 2.50
CA PRO A 45 -5.94 -22.35 2.95
C PRO A 45 -5.65 -22.89 4.37
N GLN A 46 -4.48 -23.50 4.56
CA GLN A 46 -4.04 -24.01 5.87
C GLN A 46 -2.81 -23.27 6.37
N GLY A 47 -2.65 -23.19 7.69
CA GLY A 47 -1.51 -22.53 8.32
C GLY A 47 -1.59 -20.99 8.29
N TYR A 48 -0.47 -20.36 8.64
CA TYR A 48 -0.41 -18.91 8.87
C TYR A 48 -0.44 -18.08 7.57
N TYR A 49 0.09 -18.63 6.46
CA TYR A 49 0.14 -17.99 5.14
C TYR A 49 -0.61 -18.80 4.07
N GLY A 50 -1.60 -19.60 4.50
CA GLY A 50 -2.32 -20.51 3.64
C GLY A 50 -3.00 -19.82 2.46
N ARG A 51 -3.00 -20.50 1.30
CA ARG A 51 -3.69 -20.09 0.08
C ARG A 51 -4.42 -21.27 -0.53
N THR A 52 -5.54 -21.03 -1.21
CA THR A 52 -6.08 -22.01 -2.16
C THR A 52 -5.10 -22.21 -3.32
N ALA A 53 -5.26 -23.30 -4.10
CA ALA A 53 -4.42 -23.52 -5.26
C ALA A 53 -4.52 -22.34 -6.25
N LEU A 54 -5.72 -21.77 -6.43
CA LEU A 54 -5.93 -20.63 -7.33
C LEU A 54 -5.23 -19.37 -6.81
N GLN A 55 -5.37 -19.06 -5.52
CA GLN A 55 -4.68 -17.93 -4.89
C GLN A 55 -3.15 -18.09 -4.99
N ALA A 56 -2.62 -19.30 -4.82
CA ALA A 56 -1.20 -19.58 -4.99
C ALA A 56 -0.70 -19.35 -6.42
N ALA A 57 -1.43 -19.85 -7.43
CA ALA A 57 -1.11 -19.62 -8.83
C ALA A 57 -1.14 -18.13 -9.19
N CYS A 58 -2.11 -17.38 -8.67
CA CYS A 58 -2.23 -15.93 -8.88
C CYS A 58 -1.08 -15.15 -8.23
N ALA A 59 -0.70 -15.51 -6.99
CA ALA A 59 0.43 -14.89 -6.30
C ALA A 59 1.77 -15.12 -7.02
N SER A 60 1.96 -16.31 -7.62
CA SER A 60 3.17 -16.66 -8.38
C SER A 60 3.10 -16.32 -9.87
N SER A 61 2.02 -15.67 -10.34
CA SER A 61 1.81 -15.30 -11.76
C SER A 61 1.77 -16.48 -12.76
N HIS A 62 1.33 -17.67 -12.34
CA HIS A 62 1.24 -18.86 -13.18
C HIS A 62 -0.10 -18.95 -13.92
N ALA A 63 -0.22 -18.27 -15.07
CA ALA A 63 -1.48 -18.15 -15.81
C ALA A 63 -2.04 -19.49 -16.32
N GLU A 64 -1.18 -20.40 -16.80
CA GLU A 64 -1.63 -21.72 -17.28
C GLU A 64 -2.24 -22.55 -16.15
N ILE A 65 -1.65 -22.50 -14.95
CA ILE A 65 -2.21 -23.15 -13.76
C ILE A 65 -3.52 -22.48 -13.33
N ALA A 66 -3.57 -21.15 -13.30
CA ALA A 66 -4.80 -20.44 -12.94
C ALA A 66 -5.96 -20.84 -13.89
N SER A 67 -5.69 -20.90 -15.20
CA SER A 67 -6.64 -21.38 -16.20
C SER A 67 -7.10 -22.82 -15.96
N LEU A 68 -6.15 -23.73 -15.70
CA LEU A 68 -6.44 -25.13 -15.36
C LEU A 68 -7.33 -25.25 -14.12
N LEU A 69 -7.02 -24.50 -13.06
CA LEU A 69 -7.77 -24.53 -11.79
C LEU A 69 -9.18 -23.97 -11.96
N LEU A 70 -9.35 -22.86 -12.68
CA LEU A 70 -10.66 -22.29 -12.99
C LEU A 70 -11.50 -23.29 -13.82
N ALA A 71 -10.91 -23.93 -14.82
CA ALA A 71 -11.58 -24.98 -15.60
C ALA A 71 -11.98 -26.21 -14.76
N ALA A 72 -11.23 -26.49 -13.69
CA ALA A 72 -11.53 -27.55 -12.73
C ALA A 72 -12.57 -27.14 -11.65
N GLY A 73 -13.12 -25.92 -11.71
CA GLY A 73 -14.14 -25.46 -10.77
C GLY A 73 -13.57 -24.84 -9.49
N ALA A 74 -12.37 -24.26 -9.55
CA ALA A 74 -11.87 -23.43 -8.46
C ALA A 74 -12.82 -22.27 -8.17
N ASP A 75 -13.15 -22.06 -6.89
CA ASP A 75 -13.91 -20.92 -6.42
C ASP A 75 -13.06 -19.64 -6.57
N VAL A 76 -13.50 -18.77 -7.48
CA VAL A 76 -12.80 -17.54 -7.85
C VAL A 76 -12.75 -16.54 -6.71
N ASP A 77 -13.77 -16.54 -5.85
CA ASP A 77 -13.93 -15.64 -4.70
C ASP A 77 -13.69 -16.37 -3.37
N ALA A 78 -13.00 -17.51 -3.42
CA ALA A 78 -12.63 -18.26 -2.23
C ALA A 78 -12.01 -17.32 -1.18
N PRO A 79 -12.45 -17.41 0.09
CA PRO A 79 -11.97 -16.52 1.12
C PRO A 79 -10.46 -16.69 1.26
N PRO A 80 -9.71 -15.60 1.48
CA PRO A 80 -8.30 -15.70 1.73
C PRO A 80 -8.04 -16.38 3.08
N GLY A 81 -6.82 -16.89 3.26
CA GLY A 81 -6.38 -17.47 4.53
C GLY A 81 -6.25 -16.44 5.66
N ASN A 82 -5.43 -16.75 6.65
CA ASN A 82 -5.12 -15.79 7.73
C ASN A 82 -4.07 -14.77 7.25
N ASN A 83 -3.96 -13.62 7.94
CA ASN A 83 -2.92 -12.55 7.84
C ASN A 83 -2.35 -12.20 6.44
N ASP A 84 -2.38 -10.92 6.05
CA ASP A 84 -2.07 -10.47 4.67
C ASP A 84 -2.96 -11.12 3.60
N ALA A 85 -4.11 -11.59 4.07
CA ALA A 85 -5.11 -12.35 3.37
C ALA A 85 -5.66 -11.54 2.18
N ARG A 86 -5.44 -12.06 0.96
CA ARG A 86 -5.95 -11.50 -0.30
C ARG A 86 -6.57 -12.61 -1.14
N ASN A 87 -7.70 -12.33 -1.77
CA ASN A 87 -8.31 -13.27 -2.70
C ASN A 87 -7.50 -13.37 -4.01
N ALA A 88 -7.91 -14.26 -4.91
CA ALA A 88 -7.19 -14.50 -6.17
C ALA A 88 -7.00 -13.22 -6.99
N LEU A 89 -8.05 -12.41 -7.13
CA LEU A 89 -8.02 -11.16 -7.90
C LEU A 89 -7.10 -10.11 -7.26
N GLN A 90 -7.23 -9.88 -5.95
CA GLN A 90 -6.38 -8.96 -5.18
C GLN A 90 -4.90 -9.33 -5.24
N LEU A 91 -4.57 -10.63 -5.31
CA LEU A 91 -3.20 -11.13 -5.50
C LEU A 91 -2.71 -10.88 -6.93
N ALA A 92 -3.50 -11.28 -7.95
CA ALA A 92 -3.16 -11.13 -9.36
C ALA A 92 -2.93 -9.68 -9.77
N CYS A 93 -3.74 -8.75 -9.24
CA CYS A 93 -3.62 -7.31 -9.54
C CYS A 93 -2.32 -6.68 -9.05
N GLY A 94 -1.66 -7.26 -8.05
CA GLY A 94 -0.34 -6.83 -7.58
C GLY A 94 0.83 -7.33 -8.45
N GLN A 95 0.54 -8.15 -9.48
CA GLN A 95 1.55 -8.75 -10.35
C GLN A 95 1.62 -8.05 -11.72
N ALA A 96 2.72 -8.28 -12.43
CA ALA A 96 2.89 -7.77 -13.79
C ALA A 96 2.03 -8.50 -14.84
N ASN A 97 1.59 -9.74 -14.56
CA ASN A 97 0.86 -10.57 -15.51
C ASN A 97 -0.64 -10.25 -15.52
N THR A 98 -1.05 -9.39 -16.46
CA THR A 98 -2.45 -8.94 -16.60
C THR A 98 -3.39 -10.02 -17.13
N THR A 99 -2.88 -11.08 -17.77
CA THR A 99 -3.69 -12.18 -18.30
C THR A 99 -4.51 -12.86 -17.21
N ILE A 100 -3.93 -13.04 -16.02
CA ILE A 100 -4.62 -13.67 -14.88
C ILE A 100 -5.80 -12.80 -14.42
N VAL A 101 -5.63 -11.48 -14.39
CA VAL A 101 -6.70 -10.55 -14.00
C VAL A 101 -7.90 -10.70 -14.95
N SER A 102 -7.66 -10.72 -16.26
CA SER A 102 -8.73 -10.92 -17.25
C SER A 102 -9.43 -12.27 -17.10
N MET A 103 -8.68 -13.34 -16.82
CA MET A 103 -9.26 -14.68 -16.58
C MET A 103 -10.16 -14.70 -15.35
N LEU A 104 -9.72 -14.08 -14.24
CA LEU A 104 -10.49 -14.04 -12.99
C LEU A 104 -11.78 -13.21 -13.14
N ILE A 105 -11.70 -12.04 -13.80
CA ILE A 105 -12.89 -11.22 -14.09
C ILE A 105 -13.86 -11.98 -15.00
N ALA A 106 -13.36 -12.68 -16.03
CA ALA A 106 -14.20 -13.50 -16.91
C ALA A 106 -14.84 -14.70 -16.18
N ALA A 107 -14.18 -15.21 -15.13
CA ALA A 107 -14.71 -16.24 -14.25
C ALA A 107 -15.69 -15.70 -13.19
N GLY A 108 -15.96 -14.40 -13.17
CA GLY A 108 -16.95 -13.77 -12.30
C GLY A 108 -16.43 -13.27 -10.96
N ALA A 109 -15.10 -13.06 -10.81
CA ALA A 109 -14.52 -12.51 -9.59
C ALA A 109 -15.16 -11.18 -9.17
N ASP A 110 -15.43 -11.02 -7.87
CA ASP A 110 -15.88 -9.74 -7.32
C ASP A 110 -14.74 -8.70 -7.34
N VAL A 111 -14.85 -7.77 -8.30
CA VAL A 111 -13.91 -6.65 -8.48
C VAL A 111 -13.84 -5.74 -7.24
N ASN A 112 -14.91 -5.69 -6.44
CA ASN A 112 -15.06 -4.83 -5.27
C ASN A 112 -14.94 -5.58 -3.94
N ALA A 113 -14.40 -6.81 -3.95
CA ALA A 113 -14.13 -7.55 -2.74
C ALA A 113 -13.33 -6.68 -1.74
N PRO A 114 -13.81 -6.53 -0.49
CA PRO A 114 -13.25 -5.58 0.46
C PRO A 114 -11.83 -5.95 0.87
N ALA A 115 -11.04 -4.93 1.21
CA ALA A 115 -9.72 -5.13 1.79
C ALA A 115 -9.85 -5.83 3.16
N THR A 116 -8.99 -6.82 3.42
CA THR A 116 -8.89 -7.44 4.74
C THR A 116 -8.31 -6.48 5.78
N ARG A 117 -8.57 -6.75 7.06
CA ARG A 117 -8.27 -5.80 8.15
C ARG A 117 -6.79 -5.43 8.25
N TYR A 118 -5.91 -6.40 8.04
CA TYR A 118 -4.46 -6.27 8.24
C TYR A 118 -3.75 -6.34 6.90
N HIS A 119 -3.11 -5.24 6.48
CA HIS A 119 -2.37 -5.10 5.22
C HIS A 119 -3.15 -5.49 3.95
N GLY A 120 -4.47 -5.58 4.06
CA GLY A 120 -5.36 -5.85 2.95
C GLY A 120 -5.38 -4.70 1.95
N ALA A 121 -5.79 -5.03 0.74
CA ALA A 121 -6.01 -4.09 -0.34
C ALA A 121 -7.13 -4.64 -1.24
N THR A 122 -7.97 -3.77 -1.78
CA THR A 122 -8.86 -4.14 -2.89
C THR A 122 -8.04 -4.43 -4.14
N ALA A 123 -8.67 -5.03 -5.17
CA ALA A 123 -8.01 -5.30 -6.45
C ALA A 123 -7.42 -4.01 -7.05
N LEU A 124 -8.18 -2.92 -7.02
CA LEU A 124 -7.74 -1.61 -7.50
C LEU A 124 -6.58 -1.04 -6.68
N GLN A 125 -6.65 -1.10 -5.35
CA GLN A 125 -5.57 -0.63 -4.48
C GLN A 125 -4.27 -1.42 -4.71
N SER A 126 -4.35 -2.75 -4.91
CA SER A 126 -3.19 -3.59 -5.28
C SER A 126 -2.61 -3.21 -6.64
N ALA A 127 -3.47 -2.99 -7.65
CA ALA A 127 -3.05 -2.59 -8.99
C ALA A 127 -2.36 -1.22 -9.00
N CYS A 128 -2.86 -0.25 -8.24
CA CYS A 128 -2.26 1.08 -8.17
C CYS A 128 -0.88 1.09 -7.48
N LEU A 129 -0.59 0.14 -6.60
CA LEU A 129 0.71 0.06 -5.92
C LEU A 129 1.81 -0.53 -6.81
N ALA A 130 1.51 -1.62 -7.53
CA ALA A 130 2.52 -2.45 -8.21
C ALA A 130 2.18 -2.82 -9.66
N GLY A 131 0.90 -2.72 -10.05
CA GLY A 131 0.38 -3.28 -11.31
C GLY A 131 0.60 -2.38 -12.54
N PRO A 132 0.51 -2.97 -13.75
CA PRO A 132 0.42 -2.20 -15.00
C PRO A 132 -0.82 -1.31 -15.03
N ILE A 133 -0.72 -0.16 -15.71
CA ILE A 133 -1.86 0.77 -15.89
C ILE A 133 -3.04 0.08 -16.57
N SER A 134 -2.78 -0.84 -17.50
CA SER A 134 -3.81 -1.64 -18.16
C SER A 134 -4.64 -2.46 -17.17
N THR A 135 -4.06 -2.94 -16.07
CA THR A 135 -4.81 -3.60 -14.98
C THR A 135 -5.74 -2.62 -14.28
N VAL A 136 -5.28 -1.41 -14.00
CA VAL A 136 -6.09 -0.35 -13.38
C VAL A 136 -7.25 0.05 -14.30
N GLU A 137 -6.99 0.27 -15.58
CA GLU A 137 -8.02 0.57 -16.58
C GLU A 137 -9.05 -0.56 -16.70
N LEU A 138 -8.58 -1.81 -16.74
CA LEU A 138 -9.45 -2.99 -16.80
C LEU A 138 -10.38 -3.07 -15.59
N LEU A 139 -9.86 -2.90 -14.38
CA LEU A 139 -10.64 -2.93 -13.14
C LEU A 139 -11.67 -1.80 -13.11
N LEU A 140 -11.27 -0.59 -13.47
CA LEU A 140 -12.19 0.56 -13.53
C LEU A 140 -13.28 0.38 -14.59
N ALA A 141 -12.95 -0.24 -15.73
CA ALA A 141 -13.94 -0.56 -16.77
C ALA A 141 -14.97 -1.62 -16.29
N HIS A 142 -14.61 -2.45 -15.32
CA HIS A 142 -15.48 -3.43 -14.68
C HIS A 142 -16.08 -2.93 -13.35
N GLY A 143 -16.08 -1.61 -13.12
CA GLY A 143 -16.80 -1.01 -12.00
C GLY A 143 -16.08 -1.08 -10.66
N ALA A 144 -14.74 -1.18 -10.65
CA ALA A 144 -13.97 -1.01 -9.42
C ALA A 144 -14.24 0.36 -8.78
N ASP A 145 -14.55 0.36 -7.49
CA ASP A 145 -14.75 1.58 -6.71
C ASP A 145 -13.42 2.28 -6.47
N VAL A 146 -13.26 3.44 -7.12
CA VAL A 146 -12.07 4.31 -7.01
C VAL A 146 -11.82 4.80 -5.58
N ASN A 147 -12.87 4.91 -4.77
CA ASN A 147 -12.85 5.41 -3.40
C ASN A 147 -13.09 4.32 -2.36
N ALA A 148 -12.91 3.04 -2.74
CA ALA A 148 -13.06 1.91 -1.83
C ALA A 148 -12.22 2.11 -0.57
N ALA A 149 -12.81 1.80 0.59
CA ALA A 149 -12.17 1.98 1.87
C ALA A 149 -10.86 1.17 1.96
N PRO A 150 -9.76 1.76 2.45
CA PRO A 150 -8.53 1.04 2.68
C PRO A 150 -8.62 0.11 3.89
N ALA A 151 -7.69 -0.83 4.01
CA ALA A 151 -7.52 -1.61 5.23
C ALA A 151 -7.27 -0.72 6.46
N VAL A 152 -7.78 -1.13 7.62
CA VAL A 152 -7.74 -0.36 8.87
C VAL A 152 -6.30 -0.05 9.31
N THR A 153 -5.37 -0.99 9.07
CA THR A 153 -3.95 -0.84 9.44
C THR A 153 -3.09 -0.79 8.19
N ALA A 154 -2.32 0.29 8.04
CA ALA A 154 -1.41 0.52 6.90
C ALA A 154 -2.08 0.43 5.52
N GLY A 155 -3.42 0.52 5.44
CA GLY A 155 -4.14 0.58 4.18
C GLY A 155 -3.94 1.92 3.47
N ARG A 156 -4.13 1.89 2.15
CA ARG A 156 -4.02 3.06 1.26
C ARG A 156 -5.22 3.05 0.31
N THR A 157 -5.81 4.21 0.03
CA THR A 157 -6.76 4.34 -1.09
C THR A 157 -6.03 4.09 -2.41
N ALA A 158 -6.76 3.91 -3.52
CA ALA A 158 -6.15 3.74 -4.84
C ALA A 158 -5.21 4.90 -5.18
N LEU A 159 -5.63 6.14 -4.90
CA LEU A 159 -4.82 7.34 -5.14
C LEU A 159 -3.58 7.41 -4.24
N GLN A 160 -3.71 7.09 -2.96
CA GLN A 160 -2.57 7.02 -2.03
C GLN A 160 -1.57 5.93 -2.45
N ALA A 161 -2.04 4.78 -2.92
CA ALA A 161 -1.19 3.69 -3.42
C ALA A 161 -0.44 4.10 -4.70
N ALA A 162 -1.13 4.78 -5.64
CA ALA A 162 -0.52 5.28 -6.88
C ALA A 162 0.64 6.26 -6.61
N CYS A 163 0.52 7.14 -5.60
CA CYS A 163 1.57 8.10 -5.25
C CYS A 163 2.85 7.44 -4.71
N VAL A 164 2.73 6.24 -4.14
CA VAL A 164 3.87 5.45 -3.61
C VAL A 164 4.48 4.55 -4.70
N GLY A 165 3.69 4.10 -5.68
CA GLY A 165 4.10 3.18 -6.73
C GLY A 165 5.10 3.75 -7.75
N ALA A 166 5.56 2.89 -8.66
CA ALA A 166 6.58 3.23 -9.66
C ALA A 166 6.07 4.13 -10.81
N ARG A 167 4.77 4.10 -11.14
CA ARG A 167 4.15 4.80 -12.28
C ARG A 167 3.16 5.88 -11.84
N ALA A 168 3.58 6.70 -10.89
CA ALA A 168 2.68 7.56 -10.14
C ALA A 168 1.97 8.65 -10.97
N GLU A 169 2.63 9.29 -11.96
CA GLU A 169 2.03 10.42 -12.70
C GLU A 169 0.80 10.01 -13.51
N GLU A 170 0.95 9.05 -14.42
CA GLU A 170 -0.14 8.57 -15.28
C GLU A 170 -1.31 7.98 -14.47
N LEU A 171 -1.02 7.29 -13.36
CA LEU A 171 -2.05 6.72 -12.49
C LEU A 171 -2.82 7.79 -11.70
N VAL A 172 -2.13 8.82 -11.22
CA VAL A 172 -2.77 9.91 -10.46
C VAL A 172 -3.74 10.67 -11.37
N ASP A 173 -3.33 11.03 -12.58
CA ASP A 173 -4.22 11.70 -13.55
C ASP A 173 -5.44 10.84 -13.89
N LEU A 174 -5.23 9.55 -14.14
CA LEU A 174 -6.32 8.61 -14.41
C LEU A 174 -7.31 8.54 -13.23
N LEU A 175 -6.82 8.34 -12.00
CA LEU A 175 -7.67 8.17 -10.83
C LEU A 175 -8.43 9.46 -10.48
N LEU A 176 -7.78 10.63 -10.55
CA LEU A 176 -8.43 11.92 -10.37
C LEU A 176 -9.50 12.15 -11.44
N GLY A 177 -9.22 11.80 -12.70
CA GLY A 177 -10.20 11.82 -13.79
C GLY A 177 -11.40 10.88 -13.59
N ARG A 178 -11.29 9.89 -12.69
CA ARG A 178 -12.39 9.00 -12.27
C ARG A 178 -13.02 9.40 -10.94
N GLY A 179 -12.66 10.55 -10.37
CA GLY A 179 -13.26 11.07 -9.14
C GLY A 179 -12.66 10.50 -7.85
N ALA A 180 -11.39 10.11 -7.86
CA ALA A 180 -10.68 9.76 -6.64
C ALA A 180 -10.65 10.93 -5.65
N ASP A 181 -10.91 10.64 -4.37
CA ASP A 181 -10.84 11.62 -3.30
C ASP A 181 -9.37 11.99 -3.00
N VAL A 182 -8.98 13.19 -3.43
CA VAL A 182 -7.65 13.76 -3.22
C VAL A 182 -7.32 13.98 -1.73
N ASN A 183 -8.35 14.19 -0.90
CA ASN A 183 -8.25 14.51 0.52
C ASN A 183 -8.56 13.31 1.43
N ALA A 184 -8.56 12.09 0.88
CA ALA A 184 -8.73 10.88 1.66
C ALA A 184 -7.70 10.84 2.83
N PRO A 185 -8.16 10.62 4.07
CA PRO A 185 -7.30 10.73 5.25
C PRO A 185 -6.24 9.63 5.28
N ALA A 186 -5.12 9.94 5.94
CA ALA A 186 -4.07 8.96 6.19
C ALA A 186 -4.57 7.87 7.15
N SER A 187 -4.23 6.60 6.88
CA SER A 187 -4.42 5.50 7.83
C SER A 187 -3.77 5.79 9.18
N ARG A 188 -4.40 5.31 10.26
CA ARG A 188 -3.97 5.60 11.65
C ARG A 188 -2.52 5.22 11.93
N HIS A 189 -2.04 4.14 11.31
CA HIS A 189 -0.69 3.60 11.49
C HIS A 189 0.05 3.68 10.16
N LYS A 190 1.15 4.45 10.13
CA LYS A 190 2.03 4.59 8.95
C LYS A 190 1.31 5.03 7.67
N GLY A 191 0.14 5.65 7.80
CA GLY A 191 -0.61 6.17 6.67
C GLY A 191 -0.06 7.51 6.20
N LEU A 192 -0.20 7.76 4.90
CA LEU A 192 0.12 9.03 4.26
C LEU A 192 -1.09 9.47 3.42
N THR A 193 -1.37 10.77 3.38
CA THR A 193 -2.20 11.33 2.32
C THR A 193 -1.45 11.25 0.99
N ALA A 194 -2.16 11.39 -0.13
CA ALA A 194 -1.55 11.43 -1.45
C ALA A 194 -0.46 12.52 -1.52
N LEU A 195 -0.79 13.73 -1.03
CA LEU A 195 0.14 14.85 -1.01
C LEU A 195 1.37 14.58 -0.14
N GLN A 196 1.20 14.00 1.05
CA GLN A 196 2.33 13.64 1.93
C GLN A 196 3.26 12.61 1.28
N ALA A 197 2.72 11.60 0.61
CA ALA A 197 3.50 10.58 -0.10
C ALA A 197 4.32 11.19 -1.26
N SER A 198 3.68 11.99 -2.12
CA SER A 198 4.36 12.68 -3.22
C SER A 198 5.42 13.67 -2.72
N SER A 199 5.15 14.35 -1.60
CA SER A 199 6.10 15.27 -0.98
C SER A 199 7.31 14.56 -0.40
N PHE A 200 7.14 13.44 0.29
CA PHE A 200 8.26 12.65 0.82
C PHE A 200 9.18 12.11 -0.28
N ARG A 201 8.61 11.78 -1.44
CA ARG A 201 9.35 11.30 -2.62
C ARG A 201 9.99 12.40 -3.45
N GLY A 202 9.69 13.67 -3.18
CA GLY A 202 10.24 14.79 -3.94
C GLY A 202 9.63 14.98 -5.32
N SER A 203 8.47 14.36 -5.58
CA SER A 203 7.81 14.42 -6.89
C SER A 203 7.07 15.75 -7.07
N GLU A 204 7.80 16.78 -7.50
CA GLU A 204 7.24 18.12 -7.73
C GLU A 204 6.01 18.10 -8.66
N GLY A 205 6.07 17.35 -9.76
CA GLY A 205 4.96 17.22 -10.71
C GLY A 205 3.68 16.70 -10.05
N LEU A 206 3.79 15.60 -9.31
CA LEU A 206 2.65 15.04 -8.56
C LEU A 206 2.11 16.00 -7.51
N VAL A 207 2.99 16.69 -6.78
CA VAL A 207 2.57 17.67 -5.77
C VAL A 207 1.76 18.78 -6.43
N ARG A 208 2.19 19.30 -7.58
CA ARG A 208 1.43 20.30 -8.34
C ARG A 208 0.09 19.78 -8.84
N VAL A 209 0.05 18.55 -9.37
CA VAL A 209 -1.20 17.92 -9.83
C VAL A 209 -2.19 17.76 -8.68
N LEU A 210 -1.74 17.23 -7.53
CA LEU A 210 -2.59 17.02 -6.36
C LEU A 210 -3.10 18.35 -5.79
N LEU A 211 -2.26 19.38 -5.69
CA LEU A 211 -2.68 20.71 -5.25
C LEU A 211 -3.69 21.34 -6.21
N ALA A 212 -3.47 21.21 -7.53
CA ALA A 212 -4.42 21.68 -8.54
C ALA A 212 -5.76 20.93 -8.47
N ALA A 213 -5.76 19.67 -8.04
CA ALA A 213 -6.96 18.88 -7.76
C ALA A 213 -7.61 19.21 -6.40
N GLY A 214 -7.06 20.15 -5.62
CA GLY A 214 -7.63 20.60 -4.35
C GLY A 214 -7.13 19.85 -3.11
N ALA A 215 -5.95 19.23 -3.17
CA ALA A 215 -5.31 18.65 -1.99
C ALA A 215 -5.08 19.71 -0.90
N ASP A 216 -5.47 19.40 0.33
CA ASP A 216 -5.20 20.24 1.49
C ASP A 216 -3.72 20.17 1.89
N ALA A 217 -2.99 21.27 1.65
CA ALA A 217 -1.58 21.42 2.01
C ALA A 217 -1.30 21.24 3.52
N ASN A 218 -2.32 21.44 4.36
CA ASN A 218 -2.26 21.39 5.81
C ASN A 218 -2.90 20.14 6.41
N ALA A 219 -3.31 19.18 5.58
CA ALA A 219 -3.90 17.92 6.01
C ALA A 219 -3.02 17.21 7.05
N ALA A 220 -3.65 16.78 8.14
CA ALA A 220 -2.96 16.06 9.21
C ALA A 220 -2.38 14.73 8.72
N GLY A 221 -1.21 14.36 9.22
CA GLY A 221 -0.61 13.05 8.98
C GLY A 221 -1.23 11.94 9.83
N SER A 222 -0.71 10.73 9.67
CA SER A 222 -1.01 9.59 10.54
C SER A 222 -0.88 9.96 12.03
N ARG A 223 -1.80 9.44 12.85
CA ARG A 223 -1.74 9.62 14.31
C ARG A 223 -0.45 9.09 14.90
N PHE A 224 0.17 8.05 14.32
CA PHE A 224 1.44 7.50 14.77
C PHE A 224 2.53 7.84 13.77
N LYS A 225 3.49 8.70 14.20
CA LYS A 225 4.59 9.19 13.36
C LYS A 225 4.09 9.77 12.01
N GLY A 226 3.19 10.75 12.08
CA GLY A 226 2.73 11.50 10.91
C GLY A 226 3.18 12.94 10.97
N GLY A 227 3.37 13.53 9.79
CA GLY A 227 3.56 14.96 9.60
C GLY A 227 2.76 15.44 8.39
N ARG A 228 2.67 16.76 8.23
CA ARG A 228 2.05 17.39 7.05
C ARG A 228 2.95 17.24 5.82
N ALA A 229 2.43 17.60 4.64
CA ALA A 229 3.19 17.56 3.39
C ALA A 229 4.52 18.33 3.47
N LEU A 230 4.54 19.51 4.11
CA LEU A 230 5.77 20.29 4.29
C LEU A 230 6.80 19.58 5.18
N HIS A 231 6.36 18.83 6.19
CA HIS A 231 7.27 18.02 7.01
C HIS A 231 7.88 16.90 6.17
N ALA A 232 7.08 16.24 5.33
CA ALA A 232 7.53 15.17 4.45
C ALA A 232 8.58 15.67 3.45
N ALA A 233 8.32 16.81 2.79
CA ALA A 233 9.25 17.44 1.87
C ALA A 233 10.54 17.87 2.57
N ALA A 234 10.43 18.43 3.78
CA ALA A 234 11.55 18.94 4.53
C ALA A 234 12.46 17.82 5.07
N GLU A 235 11.89 16.74 5.59
CA GLU A 235 12.62 15.55 6.05
C GLU A 235 13.24 14.76 4.88
N GLY A 236 12.66 14.86 3.67
CA GLY A 236 13.21 14.30 2.44
C GLY A 236 14.24 15.19 1.72
N GLY A 237 14.44 16.43 2.16
CA GLY A 237 15.41 17.36 1.56
C GLY A 237 14.93 18.01 0.24
N HIS A 238 13.63 17.98 -0.03
CA HIS A 238 13.06 18.37 -1.33
C HIS A 238 12.76 19.87 -1.40
N VAL A 239 13.78 20.66 -1.71
CA VAL A 239 13.72 22.13 -1.78
C VAL A 239 12.56 22.64 -2.64
N ARG A 240 12.47 22.18 -3.89
CA ARG A 240 11.40 22.62 -4.82
C ARG A 240 10.02 22.28 -4.32
N VAL A 241 9.84 21.10 -3.74
CA VAL A 241 8.56 20.71 -3.15
C VAL A 241 8.21 21.60 -1.95
N CYS A 242 9.17 21.95 -1.10
CA CYS A 242 8.95 22.89 0.01
C CYS A 242 8.48 24.25 -0.50
N GLU A 243 9.10 24.80 -1.55
CA GLU A 243 8.69 26.06 -2.17
C GLU A 243 7.24 25.98 -2.68
N VAL A 244 6.90 24.92 -3.43
CA VAL A 244 5.56 24.70 -3.98
C VAL A 244 4.50 24.61 -2.89
N LEU A 245 4.78 23.88 -1.81
CA LEU A 245 3.85 23.73 -0.69
C LEU A 245 3.64 25.06 0.06
N LEU A 246 4.71 25.84 0.28
CA LEU A 246 4.61 27.16 0.91
C LEU A 246 3.83 28.15 0.05
N ASP A 247 4.04 28.13 -1.26
CA ASP A 247 3.26 28.94 -2.21
C ASP A 247 1.77 28.54 -2.22
N ALA A 248 1.48 27.26 -1.94
CA ALA A 248 0.13 26.74 -1.77
C ALA A 248 -0.46 26.93 -0.36
N GLY A 249 0.21 27.69 0.52
CA GLY A 249 -0.31 28.03 1.85
C GLY A 249 -0.08 26.97 2.93
N ALA A 250 0.93 26.11 2.77
CA ALA A 250 1.36 25.22 3.85
C ALA A 250 1.84 26.03 5.08
N GLU A 251 1.39 25.65 6.26
CA GLU A 251 1.77 26.25 7.54
C GLU A 251 3.26 26.01 7.83
N ILE A 252 4.06 27.08 7.75
CA ILE A 252 5.52 27.01 7.89
C ILE A 252 5.98 26.53 9.28
N ASP A 253 5.30 26.97 10.33
CA ASP A 253 5.54 26.60 11.73
C ASP A 253 4.45 25.63 12.26
N GLY A 254 3.70 25.00 11.35
CA GLY A 254 2.67 24.04 11.71
C GLY A 254 3.27 22.84 12.45
N SER A 255 2.67 22.45 13.56
CA SER A 255 3.09 21.24 14.29
C SER A 255 2.74 19.97 13.53
N SER A 256 3.58 18.93 13.61
CA SER A 256 3.29 17.60 13.06
C SER A 256 2.08 16.92 13.70
N GLY A 257 1.63 17.37 14.88
CA GLY A 257 0.55 16.74 15.65
C GLY A 257 0.99 15.45 16.39
N TRP A 258 2.20 14.96 16.12
CA TRP A 258 2.84 13.87 16.88
C TRP A 258 3.70 14.45 18.01
N GLY A 259 3.13 14.49 19.22
CA GLY A 259 3.84 14.83 20.45
C GLY A 259 4.22 13.56 21.21
N GLY A 260 5.47 13.12 21.10
CA GLY A 260 5.99 12.02 21.90
C GLY A 260 6.03 12.39 23.38
N GLY A 261 5.07 11.91 24.17
CA GLY A 261 5.16 11.98 25.62
C GLY A 261 6.23 11.01 26.12
N VAL A 262 7.42 11.53 26.46
CA VAL A 262 8.16 11.32 27.72
C VAL A 262 9.46 12.14 27.70
N GLY A 263 9.62 13.08 28.64
CA GLY A 263 10.93 13.37 29.23
C GLY A 263 11.70 14.65 28.86
N VAL A 264 11.22 15.53 27.99
CA VAL A 264 11.83 16.89 27.89
C VAL A 264 11.14 17.83 28.87
N SER A 265 11.68 17.87 30.09
CA SER A 265 11.34 18.88 31.10
C SER A 265 11.87 20.24 30.65
N GLY A 266 11.11 20.90 29.78
CA GLY A 266 11.39 22.23 29.25
C GLY A 266 10.22 22.69 28.38
N GLY A 267 9.21 23.28 29.03
CA GLY A 267 7.99 23.90 28.50
C GLY A 267 7.77 23.93 26.98
N GLY A 268 6.79 23.15 26.52
CA GLY A 268 6.14 23.32 25.22
C GLY A 268 5.63 21.99 24.66
N GLY A 269 4.34 21.68 24.84
CA GLY A 269 3.70 20.47 24.30
C GLY A 269 3.52 20.47 22.76
N GLY A 270 4.50 20.95 22.00
CA GLY A 270 4.42 21.13 20.55
C GLY A 270 5.06 19.96 19.79
N GLY A 271 4.32 19.31 18.90
CA GLY A 271 4.90 18.39 17.93
C GLY A 271 5.88 19.11 16.98
N GLN A 272 6.78 18.34 16.39
CA GLN A 272 7.88 18.78 15.52
C GLN A 272 7.46 19.69 14.36
N THR A 273 8.28 20.69 14.01
CA THR A 273 8.12 21.54 12.81
C THR A 273 8.90 21.00 11.60
N ALA A 274 8.57 21.47 10.40
CA ALA A 274 9.31 21.13 9.18
C ALA A 274 10.80 21.53 9.26
N LEU A 275 11.10 22.68 9.88
CA LEU A 275 12.45 23.17 10.10
C LEU A 275 13.28 22.19 10.94
N GLN A 276 12.71 21.67 12.03
CA GLN A 276 13.37 20.67 12.88
C GLN A 276 13.63 19.35 12.15
N GLY A 277 12.71 18.92 11.28
CA GLY A 277 12.90 17.74 10.42
C GLY A 277 14.04 17.90 9.42
N ALA A 278 14.08 19.03 8.70
CA ALA A 278 15.17 19.33 7.77
C ALA A 278 16.53 19.38 8.48
N ALA A 279 16.60 20.06 9.63
CA ALA A 279 17.84 20.16 10.41
C ALA A 279 18.29 18.79 10.94
N ALA A 280 17.37 17.95 11.43
CA ALA A 280 17.69 16.61 11.94
C ALA A 280 18.28 15.67 10.87
N ARG A 281 17.91 15.86 9.60
CA ARG A 281 18.44 15.11 8.45
C ARG A 281 19.62 15.80 7.75
N GLY A 282 20.04 16.99 8.21
CA GLY A 282 21.16 17.75 7.61
C GLY A 282 20.84 18.41 6.27
N HIS A 283 19.58 18.77 6.02
CA HIS A 283 19.14 19.39 4.78
C HIS A 283 19.25 20.93 4.84
N ASP A 284 20.49 21.43 4.82
CA ASP A 284 20.83 22.85 5.01
C ASP A 284 20.14 23.80 4.01
N GLU A 285 19.93 23.34 2.77
CA GLU A 285 19.25 24.14 1.76
C GLU A 285 17.77 24.32 2.07
N VAL A 286 17.10 23.25 2.53
CA VAL A 286 15.72 23.34 3.01
C VAL A 286 15.64 24.23 4.24
N VAL A 287 16.58 24.12 5.20
CA VAL A 287 16.66 25.02 6.37
C VAL A 287 16.73 26.47 5.93
N ARG A 288 17.60 26.79 4.96
CA ARG A 288 17.72 28.15 4.42
C ARG A 288 16.44 28.65 3.77
N VAL A 289 15.76 27.81 2.99
CA VAL A 289 14.48 28.15 2.34
C VAL A 289 13.41 28.41 3.38
N LEU A 290 13.27 27.54 4.38
CA LEU A 290 12.31 27.71 5.47
C LEU A 290 12.60 29.00 6.26
N ARG A 291 13.86 29.26 6.62
CA ARG A 291 14.26 30.51 7.29
C ARG A 291 13.97 31.75 6.43
N GLY A 292 14.30 31.70 5.14
CA GLY A 292 14.03 32.78 4.19
C GLY A 292 12.53 33.08 4.02
N ARG A 293 11.68 32.08 4.25
CA ARG A 293 10.21 32.19 4.23
C ARG A 293 9.62 32.51 5.61
N GLY A 294 10.45 32.75 6.63
CA GLY A 294 10.03 33.22 7.95
C GLY A 294 9.86 32.13 9.01
N ALA A 295 10.36 30.91 8.80
CA ALA A 295 10.27 29.83 9.78
C ALA A 295 10.92 30.21 11.11
N THR A 296 10.18 30.06 12.20
CA THR A 296 10.65 30.37 13.55
C THR A 296 11.03 29.10 14.32
N GLY A 297 11.56 29.25 15.53
CA GLY A 297 12.02 28.13 16.34
C GLY A 297 13.48 27.72 16.11
N TRP A 298 13.91 26.67 16.80
CA TRP A 298 15.30 26.21 16.86
C TRP A 298 15.54 25.06 15.87
N GLU A 299 16.78 24.96 15.40
CA GLU A 299 17.25 23.88 14.54
C GLU A 299 17.73 22.71 15.43
N GLY A 300 17.37 21.47 15.05
CA GLY A 300 17.75 20.26 15.78
C GLY A 300 16.69 19.72 16.73
N GLY A 301 16.99 18.58 17.35
CA GLY A 301 16.10 17.89 18.32
C GLY A 301 14.79 17.33 17.75
N GLY A 302 14.60 17.39 16.42
CA GLY A 302 13.48 16.73 15.74
C GLY A 302 13.60 15.21 15.77
N MET A 303 12.46 14.52 15.85
CA MET A 303 12.40 13.09 15.56
C MET A 303 12.28 12.88 14.04
N LEU A 304 12.33 11.63 13.60
CA LEU A 304 12.08 11.31 12.21
C LEU A 304 10.66 10.76 12.08
N LEU A 305 9.83 11.46 11.31
CA LEU A 305 8.42 11.17 11.15
C LEU A 305 8.20 10.13 10.04
N PHE A 306 9.10 10.06 9.05
CA PHE A 306 8.92 9.27 7.82
C PHE A 306 9.93 8.12 7.66
N ASP A 307 10.63 7.70 8.72
CA ASP A 307 11.65 6.62 8.71
C ASP A 307 11.15 5.21 8.31
N SER A 308 9.85 5.02 8.14
CA SER A 308 9.26 3.68 8.03
C SER A 308 8.05 3.58 7.09
N VAL A 309 7.90 4.56 6.19
CA VAL A 309 6.80 4.65 5.21
C VAL A 309 7.16 4.09 3.84
#